data_AF-A0A5C8PD05-F1
#
_entry.id   AF-A0A5C8PD05-F1
#
_cell.length_a   1.000
_cell.length_b   1.000
_cell.length_c   1.000
_cell.angle_alpha   90.00
_cell.angle_beta   90.00
_cell.angle_gamma   90.00
#
_symmetry.space_group_name_H-M   'P 1'
#
loop_
_entity.id
_entity.type
_entity.pdbx_description
1 polymer ?
#
loop_
_entity_poly.entity_id
_entity_poly.type
_entity_poly.pdbx_seq_one_letter_code
_entity_poly.pdbx_strand_id
1 'polypeptide(L)'
;MVNRMREKFPGYFRPTSDAFDTIWTKALIVPDTNVLLHTLRYRKETRDQVLNIFKTFSPRVWVPHTVCLEFLNGWREVDTTSRELYRRLQDELKKFANSYGKICEQNVDHHVLDTKEEKKKFDSFVRKRCQFLQKQSKEHPSREEGEAVLERVADAIGDNIGQEPSQENFKRWAAEAKERFGKKIPPGYKDNDKRGDAAYRDYYIWKELIQVAEQRHLPVIFITDDSKEDWYLRIEGKTVGPRPELVNEFKHLTSQAYYSYPFRKFVETSGKYISSTLSQEAFDEIKQTEEQIQQEEAAREHSAAAQKFGDRRDLQDWPGYIGLMSGLRDDFRRAVISEPSFSYVHTPSDASVLNAGQPLPPGVLFNNPRTPWYLDSAFLQEMVRRADKAQLIGPGASSLPASASTSVSSITTQTENQKDPESEKDD
;
A
#
# COMPACT_ATOMS: atom_id res chain seq x y z
N MET A 1 -32.06 -29.34 2.78
CA MET A 1 -32.61 -28.45 3.82
C MET A 1 -32.14 -27.04 3.54
N VAL A 2 -33.06 -26.09 3.42
CA VAL A 2 -32.74 -24.68 3.28
C VAL A 2 -32.20 -24.16 4.62
N ASN A 3 -30.96 -23.69 4.64
CA ASN A 3 -30.35 -23.15 5.85
C ASN A 3 -30.83 -21.71 6.08
N ARG A 4 -31.87 -21.55 6.92
CA ARG A 4 -32.51 -20.25 7.22
C ARG A 4 -31.53 -19.19 7.73
N MET A 5 -30.42 -19.58 8.35
CA MET A 5 -29.38 -18.63 8.79
C MET A 5 -28.63 -18.04 7.60
N ARG A 6 -28.30 -18.85 6.58
CA ARG A 6 -27.67 -18.38 5.35
C ARG A 6 -28.56 -17.41 4.57
N GLU A 7 -29.87 -17.66 4.57
CA GLU A 7 -30.82 -16.78 3.88
C GLU A 7 -31.00 -15.43 4.57
N LYS A 8 -31.06 -15.42 5.91
CA LYS A 8 -31.23 -14.18 6.68
C LYS A 8 -29.95 -13.35 6.80
N PHE A 9 -28.79 -13.98 6.69
CA PHE A 9 -27.49 -13.34 6.90
C PHE A 9 -26.50 -13.63 5.76
N PRO A 10 -26.89 -13.39 4.48
CA PRO A 10 -26.10 -13.83 3.32
C PRO A 10 -24.68 -13.26 3.31
N GLY A 11 -24.47 -12.05 3.82
CA GLY A 11 -23.15 -11.41 3.88
C GLY A 11 -22.15 -12.05 4.83
N TYR A 12 -22.60 -12.87 5.79
CA TYR A 12 -21.72 -13.56 6.72
C TYR A 12 -21.25 -14.93 6.21
N PHE A 13 -21.80 -15.37 5.08
CA PHE A 13 -21.44 -16.64 4.47
C PHE A 13 -20.81 -16.39 3.11
N ARG A 14 -19.63 -16.97 2.91
CA ARG A 14 -19.04 -17.02 1.58
C ARG A 14 -20.00 -17.76 0.62
N PRO A 15 -20.23 -17.24 -0.60
CA PRO A 15 -21.00 -17.95 -1.61
C PRO A 15 -20.42 -19.35 -1.87
N THR A 16 -21.30 -20.30 -2.19
CA THR A 16 -20.89 -21.64 -2.66
C THR A 16 -20.24 -21.54 -4.04
N SER A 17 -19.56 -22.60 -4.50
CA SER A 17 -18.97 -22.62 -5.85
C SER A 17 -20.03 -22.31 -6.92
N ASP A 18 -21.16 -23.01 -6.90
CA ASP A 18 -22.25 -22.81 -7.86
C ASP A 18 -22.83 -21.37 -7.83
N ALA A 19 -22.90 -20.78 -6.63
CA ALA A 19 -23.34 -19.40 -6.47
C ALA A 19 -22.30 -18.42 -7.05
N PHE A 20 -21.01 -18.66 -6.83
CA PHE A 20 -19.94 -17.88 -7.45
C PHE A 20 -19.98 -17.98 -8.97
N ASP A 21 -20.14 -19.19 -9.53
CA ASP A 21 -20.20 -19.39 -10.97
C ASP A 21 -21.41 -18.67 -11.58
N THR A 22 -22.54 -18.69 -10.88
CA THR A 22 -23.73 -17.92 -11.27
C THR A 22 -23.46 -16.41 -11.26
N ILE A 23 -22.81 -15.89 -10.22
CA ILE A 23 -22.43 -14.47 -10.13
C ILE A 23 -21.48 -14.14 -11.28
N TRP A 24 -20.40 -14.89 -11.49
CA TRP A 24 -19.41 -14.62 -12.54
C TRP A 24 -19.97 -14.69 -13.95
N THR A 25 -20.95 -15.54 -14.20
CA THR A 25 -21.58 -15.68 -15.52
C THR A 25 -22.55 -14.54 -15.83
N LYS A 26 -23.23 -13.99 -14.82
CA LYS A 26 -24.35 -13.03 -15.01
C LYS A 26 -24.07 -11.61 -14.56
N ALA A 27 -23.16 -11.42 -13.62
CA ALA A 27 -22.97 -10.14 -12.96
C ALA A 27 -22.52 -9.05 -13.94
N LEU A 28 -22.96 -7.83 -13.65
CA LEU A 28 -22.30 -6.62 -14.12
C LEU A 28 -20.91 -6.56 -13.48
N ILE A 29 -19.91 -6.25 -14.29
CA ILE A 29 -18.53 -6.07 -13.87
C ILE A 29 -18.30 -4.56 -13.75
N VAL A 30 -18.06 -4.10 -12.53
CA VAL A 30 -18.04 -2.66 -12.23
C VAL A 30 -16.67 -2.26 -11.71
N PRO A 31 -15.76 -1.75 -12.56
CA PRO A 31 -14.49 -1.20 -12.10
C PRO A 31 -14.71 0.13 -11.37
N ASP A 32 -13.98 0.31 -10.28
CA ASP A 32 -13.88 1.56 -9.55
C ASP A 32 -12.90 2.54 -10.22
N THR A 33 -12.91 3.79 -9.79
CA THR A 33 -12.05 4.86 -10.31
C THR A 33 -10.58 4.51 -10.20
N ASN A 34 -10.13 3.96 -9.06
CA ASN A 34 -8.71 3.61 -8.86
C ASN A 34 -8.24 2.55 -9.87
N VAL A 35 -9.06 1.55 -10.15
CA VAL A 35 -8.80 0.51 -11.14
C VAL A 35 -8.65 1.11 -12.54
N LEU A 36 -9.53 2.03 -12.92
CA LEU A 36 -9.41 2.73 -14.21
C LEU A 36 -8.15 3.60 -14.28
N LEU A 37 -7.83 4.33 -13.21
CA LEU A 37 -6.62 5.15 -13.12
C LEU A 37 -5.33 4.31 -13.16
N HIS A 38 -5.35 3.05 -12.71
CA HIS A 38 -4.19 2.16 -12.79
C HIS A 38 -3.77 1.90 -14.25
N THR A 39 -4.70 1.92 -15.21
CA THR A 39 -4.37 1.76 -16.64
C THR A 39 -3.39 2.83 -17.17
N LEU A 40 -3.37 4.01 -16.54
CA LEU A 40 -2.44 5.10 -16.86
C LEU A 40 -1.06 4.91 -16.21
N ARG A 41 -0.98 4.09 -15.15
CA ARG A 41 0.25 3.80 -14.41
C ARG A 41 1.01 2.62 -15.01
N TYR A 42 0.30 1.68 -15.61
CA TYR A 42 0.88 0.50 -16.21
C TYR A 42 1.67 0.81 -17.49
N ARG A 43 2.71 0.00 -17.72
CA ARG A 43 3.36 -0.13 -19.02
C ARG A 43 2.34 -0.52 -20.08
N LYS A 44 2.66 -0.17 -21.32
CA LYS A 44 1.77 -0.35 -22.47
C LYS A 44 1.26 -1.79 -22.56
N GLU A 45 2.13 -2.77 -22.45
CA GLU A 45 1.80 -4.19 -22.61
C GLU A 45 0.80 -4.67 -21.54
N THR A 46 1.02 -4.28 -20.28
CA THR A 46 0.13 -4.60 -19.16
C THR A 46 -1.22 -3.90 -19.31
N ARG A 47 -1.21 -2.61 -19.66
CA ARG A 47 -2.44 -1.86 -19.96
C ARG A 47 -3.24 -2.53 -21.07
N ASP A 48 -2.61 -2.92 -22.17
CA ASP A 48 -3.27 -3.51 -23.32
C ASP A 48 -4.01 -4.80 -22.93
N GLN A 49 -3.37 -5.64 -22.10
CA GLN A 49 -3.98 -6.87 -21.59
C GLN A 49 -5.13 -6.58 -20.60
N VAL A 50 -4.98 -5.61 -19.70
CA VAL A 50 -6.04 -5.19 -18.78
C VAL A 50 -7.28 -4.68 -19.54
N LEU A 51 -7.08 -3.82 -20.54
CA LEU A 51 -8.18 -3.34 -21.38
C LEU A 51 -8.83 -4.48 -22.17
N ASN A 52 -8.05 -5.48 -22.61
CA ASN A 52 -8.61 -6.66 -23.27
C ASN A 52 -9.49 -7.51 -22.33
N ILE A 53 -9.15 -7.58 -21.04
CA ILE A 53 -10.01 -8.24 -20.04
C ILE A 53 -11.36 -7.54 -19.97
N PHE A 54 -11.39 -6.21 -19.84
CA PHE A 54 -12.65 -5.46 -19.84
C PHE A 54 -13.44 -5.65 -21.13
N LYS A 55 -12.77 -5.59 -22.30
CA LYS A 55 -13.40 -5.87 -23.59
C LYS A 55 -13.99 -7.28 -23.67
N THR A 56 -13.32 -8.28 -23.11
CA THR A 56 -13.82 -9.67 -23.08
C THR A 56 -15.08 -9.82 -22.22
N PHE A 57 -15.21 -9.00 -21.17
CA PHE A 57 -16.41 -8.97 -20.35
C PHE A 57 -17.54 -8.10 -20.94
N SER A 58 -17.28 -7.31 -21.97
CA SER A 58 -18.32 -6.52 -22.66
C SER A 58 -19.40 -7.44 -23.25
N PRO A 59 -20.71 -7.11 -23.14
CA PRO A 59 -21.29 -5.86 -22.64
C PRO A 59 -21.57 -5.82 -21.13
N ARG A 60 -21.02 -6.74 -20.32
CA ARG A 60 -21.27 -6.79 -18.87
C ARG A 60 -20.43 -5.80 -18.07
N VAL A 61 -19.40 -5.21 -18.64
CA VAL A 61 -18.70 -4.08 -18.01
C VAL A 61 -19.65 -2.90 -17.96
N TRP A 62 -19.94 -2.39 -16.76
CA TRP A 62 -20.76 -1.21 -16.54
C TRP A 62 -20.05 -0.27 -15.58
N VAL A 63 -20.08 1.04 -15.83
CA VAL A 63 -19.35 2.01 -15.01
C VAL A 63 -20.31 3.08 -14.47
N PRO A 64 -20.35 3.34 -13.16
CA PRO A 64 -21.13 4.43 -12.57
C PRO A 64 -20.76 5.78 -13.17
N HIS A 65 -21.73 6.69 -13.24
CA HIS A 65 -21.48 8.06 -13.63
C HIS A 65 -20.43 8.72 -12.71
N THR A 66 -20.53 8.49 -11.40
CA THR A 66 -19.56 9.04 -10.43
C THR A 66 -18.14 8.55 -10.73
N VAL A 67 -17.95 7.27 -11.07
CA VAL A 67 -16.63 6.70 -11.42
C VAL A 67 -16.09 7.34 -12.70
N CYS A 68 -16.91 7.47 -13.75
CA CYS A 68 -16.51 8.15 -14.99
C CYS A 68 -16.05 9.59 -14.73
N LEU A 69 -16.83 10.34 -13.94
CA LEU A 69 -16.51 11.73 -13.62
C LEU A 69 -15.20 11.83 -12.82
N GLU A 70 -15.00 10.97 -11.82
CA GLU A 70 -13.75 10.97 -11.06
C GLU A 70 -12.55 10.60 -11.93
N PHE A 71 -12.68 9.58 -12.80
CA PHE A 71 -11.63 9.19 -13.72
C PHE A 71 -11.25 10.33 -14.68
N LEU A 72 -12.25 11.00 -15.28
CA LEU A 72 -12.05 12.13 -16.18
C LEU A 72 -11.41 13.35 -15.50
N ASN A 73 -11.68 13.55 -14.21
CA ASN A 73 -11.07 14.62 -13.42
C ASN A 73 -9.64 14.25 -12.94
N GLY A 74 -9.39 12.99 -12.62
CA GLY A 74 -8.17 12.52 -11.97
C GLY A 74 -7.03 12.11 -12.91
N TRP A 75 -7.32 11.73 -14.16
CA TRP A 75 -6.28 11.16 -15.05
C TRP A 75 -5.08 12.09 -15.27
N ARG A 76 -5.30 13.41 -15.34
CA ARG A 76 -4.22 14.40 -15.54
C ARG A 76 -3.27 14.47 -14.35
N GLU A 77 -3.79 14.30 -13.14
CA GLU A 77 -2.97 14.27 -11.93
C GLU A 77 -2.07 13.02 -11.92
N VAL A 78 -2.60 11.87 -12.35
CA VAL A 78 -1.82 10.64 -12.50
C VAL A 78 -0.73 10.80 -13.54
N ASP A 79 -1.04 11.34 -14.72
CA ASP A 79 -0.06 11.64 -15.77
C ASP A 79 1.01 12.62 -15.29
N THR A 80 0.61 13.71 -14.64
CA THR A 80 1.54 14.71 -14.08
C THR A 80 2.48 14.08 -13.05
N THR A 81 1.94 13.29 -12.13
CA THR A 81 2.73 12.58 -11.11
C THR A 81 3.75 11.63 -11.74
N SER A 82 3.36 10.92 -12.80
CA SER A 82 4.24 10.02 -13.55
C SER A 82 5.42 10.78 -14.18
N ARG A 83 5.15 11.95 -14.77
CA ARG A 83 6.19 12.83 -15.35
C ARG A 83 7.11 13.43 -14.28
N GLU A 84 6.56 13.79 -13.13
CA GLU A 84 7.35 14.36 -12.02
C GLU A 84 8.30 13.35 -11.37
N LEU A 85 8.05 12.04 -11.53
CA LEU A 85 8.88 10.99 -10.97
C LEU A 85 10.35 11.11 -11.41
N TYR A 86 10.61 11.44 -12.68
CA TYR A 86 11.99 11.61 -13.15
C TYR A 86 12.71 12.72 -12.40
N ARG A 87 12.06 13.86 -12.20
CA ARG A 87 12.62 15.00 -11.46
C ARG A 87 12.81 14.63 -9.99
N ARG A 88 11.81 14.02 -9.35
CA ARG A 88 11.90 13.57 -7.96
C ARG A 88 13.07 12.60 -7.75
N LEU A 89 13.24 11.61 -8.62
CA LEU A 89 14.36 10.67 -8.55
C LEU A 89 15.71 11.38 -8.71
N GLN A 90 15.82 12.37 -9.61
CA GLN A 90 17.04 13.16 -9.75
C GLN A 90 17.34 13.97 -8.48
N ASP A 91 16.32 14.59 -7.89
CA ASP A 91 16.48 15.42 -6.69
C ASP A 91 16.88 14.56 -5.49
N GLU A 92 16.27 13.39 -5.29
CA GLU A 92 16.65 12.45 -4.23
C GLU A 92 18.06 11.87 -4.44
N LEU A 93 18.45 11.52 -5.67
CA LEU A 93 19.82 11.09 -5.97
C LEU A 93 20.85 12.16 -5.62
N LYS A 94 20.56 13.43 -5.92
CA LYS A 94 21.44 14.56 -5.56
C LYS A 94 21.52 14.77 -4.06
N LYS A 95 20.39 14.67 -3.33
CA LYS A 95 20.39 14.74 -1.85
C LYS A 95 21.24 13.64 -1.23
N PHE A 96 21.11 12.41 -1.75
CA PHE A 96 21.93 11.29 -1.30
C PHE A 96 23.42 11.52 -1.63
N ALA A 97 23.74 12.00 -2.83
CA ALA A 97 25.11 12.36 -3.21
C ALA A 97 25.74 13.40 -2.28
N ASN A 98 24.99 14.45 -1.93
CA ASN A 98 25.46 15.47 -0.99
C ASN A 98 25.69 14.89 0.41
N SER A 99 24.80 14.01 0.87
CA SER A 99 24.92 13.36 2.18
C SER A 99 26.13 12.42 2.23
N TYR A 100 26.31 11.59 1.20
CA TYR A 100 27.48 10.72 1.04
C TYR A 100 28.78 11.52 0.93
N GLY A 101 28.77 12.60 0.15
CA GLY A 101 29.90 13.50 -0.03
C GLY A 101 30.37 14.12 1.29
N LYS A 102 29.45 14.54 2.17
CA LYS A 102 29.79 15.04 3.52
C LYS A 102 30.51 14.00 4.36
N ILE A 103 30.08 12.74 4.31
CA ILE A 103 30.74 11.64 5.04
C ILE A 103 32.16 11.45 4.52
N CYS A 104 32.36 11.46 3.20
CA CYS A 104 33.69 11.36 2.61
C CYS A 104 34.59 12.53 3.02
N GLU A 105 34.07 13.77 2.99
CA GLU A 105 34.80 14.99 3.35
C GLU A 105 35.22 15.02 4.83
N GLN A 106 34.40 14.46 5.73
CA GLN A 106 34.72 14.34 7.16
C GLN A 106 35.77 13.26 7.46
N ASN A 107 36.06 12.36 6.52
CA ASN A 107 36.93 11.20 6.70
C ASN A 107 38.08 11.17 5.68
N VAL A 108 38.60 12.35 5.30
CA VAL A 108 39.69 12.49 4.32
C VAL A 108 41.02 11.86 4.76
N ASP A 109 41.25 11.74 6.06
CA ASP A 109 42.50 11.23 6.64
C ASP A 109 42.46 9.71 6.91
N HIS A 110 41.50 9.00 6.32
CA HIS A 110 41.37 7.57 6.54
C HIS A 110 42.56 6.79 5.94
N HIS A 111 43.24 5.98 6.75
CA HIS A 111 44.51 5.31 6.41
C HIS A 111 44.45 4.26 5.28
N VAL A 112 43.31 3.62 5.04
CA VAL A 112 43.12 2.62 3.96
C VAL A 112 42.26 3.12 2.80
N LEU A 113 41.12 3.72 3.11
CA LEU A 113 40.12 4.15 2.15
C LEU A 113 40.42 5.54 1.56
N ASP A 114 40.56 5.62 0.23
CA ASP A 114 40.59 6.90 -0.48
C ASP A 114 39.17 7.47 -0.62
N THR A 115 38.75 8.23 0.38
CA THR A 115 37.41 8.83 0.43
C THR A 115 37.18 9.88 -0.66
N LYS A 116 38.24 10.49 -1.21
CA LYS A 116 38.13 11.45 -2.33
C LYS A 116 37.78 10.71 -3.63
N GLU A 117 38.46 9.61 -3.90
CA GLU A 117 38.18 8.78 -5.08
C GLU A 117 36.81 8.11 -4.96
N GLU A 118 36.39 7.65 -3.78
CA GLU A 118 35.04 7.11 -3.55
C GLU A 118 33.95 8.15 -3.79
N LYS A 119 34.11 9.38 -3.28
CA LYS A 119 33.18 10.48 -3.58
C LYS A 119 33.09 10.72 -5.09
N LYS A 120 34.23 10.79 -5.77
CA LYS A 120 34.30 11.04 -7.21
C LYS A 120 33.61 9.95 -8.03
N LYS A 121 33.78 8.67 -7.66
CA LYS A 121 33.07 7.54 -8.28
C LYS A 121 31.57 7.68 -8.08
N PHE A 122 31.13 8.01 -6.86
CA PHE A 122 29.72 8.18 -6.54
C PHE A 122 29.09 9.36 -7.30
N ASP A 123 29.75 10.51 -7.33
CA ASP A 123 29.31 11.68 -8.09
C ASP A 123 29.21 11.37 -9.60
N SER A 124 30.14 10.58 -10.13
CA SER A 124 30.10 10.11 -11.53
C SER A 124 28.90 9.21 -11.80
N PHE A 125 28.60 8.27 -10.90
CA PHE A 125 27.40 7.43 -10.96
C PHE A 125 26.13 8.28 -10.95
N VAL A 126 26.01 9.22 -10.01
CA VAL A 126 24.84 10.11 -9.87
C VAL A 126 24.65 10.95 -11.13
N ARG A 127 25.72 11.54 -11.70
CA ARG A 127 25.66 12.28 -12.96
C ARG A 127 25.15 11.43 -14.11
N LYS A 128 25.72 10.23 -14.31
CA LYS A 128 25.30 9.30 -15.38
C LYS A 128 23.83 8.91 -15.21
N ARG A 129 23.39 8.65 -13.98
CA ARG A 129 22.00 8.29 -13.69
C ARG A 129 21.04 9.45 -13.94
N CYS A 130 21.40 10.67 -13.56
CA CYS A 130 20.60 11.86 -13.87
C CYS A 130 20.45 12.10 -15.37
N GLN A 131 21.53 11.93 -16.15
CA GLN A 131 21.49 12.02 -17.62
C GLN A 131 20.57 10.96 -18.22
N PHE A 132 20.65 9.72 -17.72
CA PHE A 132 19.74 8.64 -18.13
C PHE A 132 18.28 8.99 -17.85
N LEU A 133 17.95 9.45 -16.64
CA LEU A 133 16.60 9.87 -16.28
C LEU A 133 16.10 11.04 -17.14
N GLN A 134 16.96 12.00 -17.48
CA GLN A 134 16.61 13.09 -18.36
C GLN A 134 16.32 12.61 -19.79
N LYS A 135 17.06 11.63 -20.29
CA LYS A 135 16.77 10.98 -21.58
C LYS A 135 15.41 10.27 -21.53
N GLN A 136 15.17 9.45 -20.50
CA GLN A 136 13.89 8.76 -20.33
C GLN A 136 12.70 9.72 -20.18
N SER A 137 12.88 10.85 -19.50
CA SER A 137 11.84 11.88 -19.40
C SER A 137 11.45 12.48 -20.75
N LYS A 138 12.35 12.50 -21.74
CA LYS A 138 12.07 12.95 -23.11
C LYS A 138 11.41 11.88 -23.96
N GLU A 139 11.65 10.61 -23.63
CA GLU A 139 11.03 9.43 -24.27
C GLU A 139 9.70 9.04 -23.60
N HIS A 140 9.35 9.67 -22.48
CA HIS A 140 8.08 9.46 -21.81
C HIS A 140 6.92 9.80 -22.77
N PRO A 141 5.82 9.02 -22.77
CA PRO A 141 4.70 9.27 -23.66
C PRO A 141 4.28 10.74 -23.69
N SER A 142 3.98 11.25 -24.88
CA SER A 142 3.49 12.61 -25.04
C SER A 142 2.15 12.79 -24.32
N ARG A 143 1.69 14.03 -24.18
CA ARG A 143 0.38 14.27 -23.54
C ARG A 143 -0.75 13.72 -24.40
N GLU A 144 -0.59 13.79 -25.72
CA GLU A 144 -1.50 13.23 -26.72
C GLU A 144 -1.56 11.70 -26.61
N GLU A 145 -0.42 11.03 -26.37
CA GLU A 145 -0.40 9.59 -26.11
C GLU A 145 -1.09 9.22 -24.78
N GLY A 146 -1.00 10.10 -23.77
CA GLY A 146 -1.76 9.99 -22.53
C GLY A 146 -3.27 10.12 -22.75
N GLU A 147 -3.69 11.09 -23.57
CA GLU A 147 -5.09 11.26 -23.98
C GLU A 147 -5.59 10.06 -24.81
N ALA A 148 -4.74 9.46 -25.65
CA ALA A 148 -5.08 8.23 -26.37
C ALA A 148 -5.37 7.05 -25.42
N VAL A 149 -4.79 7.01 -24.21
CA VAL A 149 -5.16 6.00 -23.21
C VAL A 149 -6.59 6.22 -22.70
N LEU A 150 -7.01 7.47 -22.55
CA LEU A 150 -8.37 7.82 -22.14
C LEU A 150 -9.40 7.28 -23.14
N GLU A 151 -9.18 7.52 -24.43
CA GLU A 151 -10.03 7.00 -25.50
C GLU A 151 -10.08 5.48 -25.49
N ARG A 152 -8.94 4.82 -25.27
CA ARG A 152 -8.90 3.34 -25.20
C ARG A 152 -9.62 2.78 -23.99
N VAL A 153 -9.65 3.49 -22.86
CA VAL A 153 -10.46 3.13 -21.69
C VAL A 153 -11.94 3.31 -22.01
N ALA A 154 -12.31 4.43 -22.62
CA ALA A 154 -13.68 4.70 -23.08
C ALA A 154 -14.17 3.60 -24.04
N ASP A 155 -13.36 3.23 -25.04
CA ASP A 155 -13.64 2.13 -25.98
C ASP A 155 -13.80 0.77 -25.28
N ALA A 156 -13.03 0.51 -24.21
CA ALA A 156 -13.10 -0.75 -23.48
C ALA A 156 -14.37 -0.85 -22.61
N ILE A 157 -14.86 0.29 -22.11
CA ILE A 157 -16.11 0.39 -21.34
C ILE A 157 -17.33 0.37 -22.27
N GLY A 158 -17.25 1.08 -23.41
CA GLY A 158 -18.36 1.27 -24.34
C GLY A 158 -19.48 2.13 -23.76
N ASP A 159 -20.69 1.97 -24.29
CA ASP A 159 -21.85 2.80 -23.94
C ASP A 159 -22.52 2.43 -22.60
N ASN A 160 -21.99 1.43 -21.89
CA ASN A 160 -22.62 0.89 -20.69
C ASN A 160 -22.24 1.71 -19.45
N ILE A 161 -22.65 2.96 -19.43
CA ILE A 161 -22.36 3.93 -18.37
C ILE A 161 -23.63 4.24 -17.58
N GLY A 162 -23.49 4.53 -16.28
CA GLY A 162 -24.58 4.99 -15.43
C GLY A 162 -25.14 6.33 -15.90
N GLN A 163 -26.46 6.50 -15.74
CA GLN A 163 -27.08 7.80 -16.00
C GLN A 163 -26.67 8.79 -14.90
N GLU A 164 -26.45 10.05 -15.27
CA GLU A 164 -26.17 11.11 -14.32
C GLU A 164 -27.32 11.23 -13.29
N PRO A 165 -27.04 11.08 -11.99
CA PRO A 165 -28.04 11.33 -10.96
C PRO A 165 -28.48 12.79 -10.98
N SER A 166 -29.79 13.04 -10.82
CA SER A 166 -30.29 14.41 -10.70
C SER A 166 -29.65 15.14 -9.51
N GLN A 167 -29.57 16.47 -9.57
CA GLN A 167 -29.08 17.26 -8.43
C GLN A 167 -29.88 17.02 -7.15
N GLU A 168 -31.17 16.71 -7.26
CA GLU A 168 -32.00 16.32 -6.11
C GLU A 168 -31.56 14.98 -5.52
N ASN A 169 -31.25 13.99 -6.36
CA ASN A 169 -30.69 12.72 -5.91
C ASN A 169 -29.35 12.91 -5.21
N PHE A 170 -28.43 13.70 -5.78
CA PHE A 170 -27.15 13.99 -5.13
C PHE A 170 -27.33 14.66 -3.77
N LYS A 171 -28.22 15.66 -3.64
CA LYS A 171 -28.51 16.31 -2.35
C LYS A 171 -29.09 15.33 -1.33
N ARG A 172 -30.01 14.47 -1.75
CA ARG A 172 -30.58 13.43 -0.89
C ARG A 172 -29.51 12.44 -0.43
N TRP A 173 -28.70 11.92 -1.36
CA TRP A 173 -27.64 10.98 -1.04
C TRP A 173 -26.55 11.59 -0.16
N ALA A 174 -26.22 12.87 -0.34
CA ALA A 174 -25.28 13.58 0.53
C ALA A 174 -25.80 13.66 1.98
N ALA A 175 -27.10 13.94 2.16
CA ALA A 175 -27.72 13.95 3.47
C ALA A 175 -27.72 12.56 4.14
N GLU A 176 -28.08 11.51 3.37
CA GLU A 176 -28.01 10.12 3.82
C GLU A 176 -26.56 9.72 4.19
N ALA A 177 -25.58 10.05 3.35
CA ALA A 177 -24.16 9.78 3.59
C ALA A 177 -23.69 10.42 4.90
N LYS A 178 -24.02 11.69 5.11
CA LYS A 178 -23.66 12.43 6.34
C LYS A 178 -24.19 11.74 7.60
N GLU A 179 -25.43 11.26 7.57
CA GLU A 179 -26.02 10.52 8.70
C GLU A 179 -25.32 9.17 8.91
N ARG A 180 -25.12 8.41 7.82
CA ARG A 180 -24.45 7.10 7.84
C ARG A 180 -23.03 7.19 8.36
N PHE A 181 -22.29 8.21 7.97
CA PHE A 181 -20.89 8.40 8.36
C PHE A 181 -20.77 8.71 9.85
N GLY A 182 -21.69 9.53 10.40
CA GLY A 182 -21.79 9.75 11.85
C GLY A 182 -22.03 8.46 12.64
N LYS A 183 -22.69 7.47 12.03
CA LYS A 183 -22.96 6.14 12.59
C LYS A 183 -21.94 5.08 12.17
N LYS A 184 -20.89 5.44 11.42
CA LYS A 184 -19.87 4.54 10.84
C LYS A 184 -20.47 3.39 10.02
N ILE A 185 -21.54 3.67 9.29
CA ILE A 185 -22.19 2.71 8.40
C ILE A 185 -21.49 2.78 7.03
N PRO A 186 -20.97 1.65 6.49
CA PRO A 186 -20.25 1.63 5.20
C PRO A 186 -21.18 1.85 3.98
N PRO A 187 -20.61 2.14 2.79
CA PRO A 187 -19.21 2.50 2.54
C PRO A 187 -18.98 4.02 2.68
N GLY A 188 -17.71 4.46 2.74
CA GLY A 188 -17.28 5.85 2.62
C GLY A 188 -17.04 6.61 3.92
N TYR A 189 -17.40 6.07 5.10
CA TYR A 189 -17.27 6.82 6.36
C TYR A 189 -15.82 7.11 6.75
N LYS A 190 -14.85 6.42 6.14
CA LYS A 190 -13.41 6.71 6.32
C LYS A 190 -12.96 7.99 5.64
N ASP A 191 -13.72 8.48 4.66
CA ASP A 191 -13.42 9.70 3.92
C ASP A 191 -14.05 10.97 4.52
N ASN A 192 -14.59 10.88 5.74
CA ASN A 192 -15.29 11.99 6.41
C ASN A 192 -14.39 13.21 6.70
N ASP A 193 -13.07 13.06 6.64
CA ASP A 193 -12.11 14.17 6.77
C ASP A 193 -11.96 14.98 5.45
N LYS A 194 -12.52 14.50 4.32
CA LYS A 194 -12.57 15.24 3.04
C LYS A 194 -13.66 16.32 3.07
N ARG A 195 -13.51 17.37 2.25
CA ARG A 195 -14.43 18.52 2.21
C ARG A 195 -15.45 18.40 1.07
N GLY A 196 -16.70 18.78 1.34
CA GLY A 196 -17.77 18.89 0.35
C GLY A 196 -18.18 17.53 -0.23
N ASP A 197 -18.73 17.55 -1.44
CA ASP A 197 -19.27 16.35 -2.11
C ASP A 197 -18.21 15.27 -2.36
N ALA A 198 -16.93 15.64 -2.35
CA ALA A 198 -15.81 14.71 -2.44
C ALA A 198 -15.77 13.67 -1.31
N ALA A 199 -16.35 13.97 -0.15
CA ALA A 199 -16.43 13.04 0.97
C ALA A 199 -17.44 11.91 0.73
N TYR A 200 -18.43 12.12 -0.13
CA TYR A 200 -19.58 11.21 -0.29
C TYR A 200 -19.51 10.33 -1.53
N ARG A 201 -18.40 10.36 -2.28
CA ARG A 201 -18.28 9.71 -3.59
C ARG A 201 -18.40 8.19 -3.53
N ASP A 202 -17.76 7.55 -2.55
CA ASP A 202 -17.94 6.12 -2.27
C ASP A 202 -19.41 5.76 -2.06
N TYR A 203 -20.15 6.63 -1.37
CA TYR A 203 -21.58 6.42 -1.16
C TYR A 203 -22.41 6.66 -2.42
N TYR A 204 -22.06 7.65 -3.25
CA TYR A 204 -22.71 7.84 -4.55
C TYR A 204 -22.53 6.63 -5.46
N ILE A 205 -21.30 6.09 -5.54
CA ILE A 205 -21.01 4.85 -6.26
C ILE A 205 -21.90 3.73 -5.72
N TRP A 206 -21.96 3.54 -4.40
CA TRP A 206 -22.83 2.53 -3.78
C TRP A 206 -24.31 2.66 -4.16
N LYS A 207 -24.84 3.89 -4.17
CA LYS A 207 -26.24 4.15 -4.59
C LYS A 207 -26.46 3.81 -6.06
N GLU A 208 -25.52 4.16 -6.93
CA GLU A 208 -25.59 3.82 -8.35
C GLU A 208 -25.52 2.30 -8.58
N LEU A 209 -24.68 1.56 -7.84
CA LEU A 209 -24.64 0.09 -7.89
C LEU A 209 -26.00 -0.54 -7.53
N ILE A 210 -26.63 -0.04 -6.46
CA ILE A 210 -27.97 -0.50 -6.02
C ILE A 210 -29.00 -0.22 -7.12
N GLN A 211 -29.03 1.01 -7.65
CA GLN A 211 -29.99 1.42 -8.66
C GLN A 211 -29.88 0.57 -9.94
N VAL A 212 -28.67 0.35 -10.46
CA VAL A 212 -28.52 -0.44 -11.69
C VAL A 212 -28.91 -1.90 -11.49
N ALA A 213 -28.65 -2.47 -10.30
CA ALA A 213 -29.01 -3.84 -9.99
C ALA A 213 -30.52 -4.02 -9.76
N GLU A 214 -31.19 -3.02 -9.16
CA GLU A 214 -32.66 -2.98 -9.08
C GLU A 214 -33.29 -2.89 -10.48
N GLN A 215 -32.76 -2.03 -11.34
CA GLN A 215 -33.30 -1.80 -12.69
C GLN A 215 -33.08 -2.99 -13.63
N ARG A 216 -31.89 -3.61 -13.58
CA ARG A 216 -31.52 -4.69 -14.51
C ARG A 216 -31.75 -6.08 -13.96
N HIS A 217 -32.04 -6.20 -12.66
CA HIS A 217 -32.17 -7.48 -11.95
C HIS A 217 -30.95 -8.40 -12.16
N LEU A 218 -29.75 -7.81 -12.11
CA LEU A 218 -28.48 -8.52 -12.28
C LEU A 218 -27.61 -8.43 -11.01
N PRO A 219 -26.83 -9.47 -10.70
CA PRO A 219 -25.77 -9.38 -9.71
C PRO A 219 -24.72 -8.32 -10.08
N VAL A 220 -23.93 -7.89 -9.09
CA VAL A 220 -22.82 -6.95 -9.29
C VAL A 220 -21.53 -7.54 -8.73
N ILE A 221 -20.47 -7.51 -9.54
CA ILE A 221 -19.08 -7.64 -9.10
C ILE A 221 -18.46 -6.26 -9.15
N PHE A 222 -18.18 -5.67 -7.98
CA PHE A 222 -17.47 -4.41 -7.87
C PHE A 222 -15.96 -4.64 -7.72
N ILE A 223 -15.14 -3.96 -8.51
CA ILE A 223 -13.69 -4.13 -8.51
C ILE A 223 -13.07 -2.85 -7.96
N THR A 224 -12.50 -2.91 -6.77
CA THR A 224 -11.86 -1.77 -6.13
C THR A 224 -10.62 -2.20 -5.38
N ASP A 225 -9.55 -1.44 -5.53
CA ASP A 225 -8.35 -1.58 -4.69
C ASP A 225 -8.42 -0.72 -3.43
N ASP A 226 -9.57 -0.11 -3.14
CA ASP A 226 -9.76 0.62 -1.89
C ASP A 226 -9.63 -0.39 -0.73
N SER A 227 -8.51 -0.23 -0.03
CA SER A 227 -8.06 -1.16 0.99
C SER A 227 -8.72 -0.87 2.35
N LYS A 228 -9.52 0.20 2.45
CA LYS A 228 -10.18 0.65 3.68
C LYS A 228 -11.16 -0.38 4.25
N GLU A 229 -11.38 -0.28 5.55
CA GLU A 229 -12.19 -1.22 6.34
C GLU A 229 -13.70 -1.14 6.08
N ASP A 230 -14.15 -0.14 5.32
CA ASP A 230 -15.56 0.10 5.00
C ASP A 230 -16.02 -0.62 3.75
N TRP A 231 -15.12 -1.04 2.86
CA TRP A 231 -15.45 -1.92 1.72
C TRP A 231 -15.24 -3.40 2.04
N TYR A 232 -14.15 -3.74 2.74
CA TYR A 232 -13.74 -5.13 2.97
C TYR A 232 -13.77 -5.56 4.44
N LEU A 233 -14.21 -6.81 4.67
CA LEU A 233 -13.96 -7.49 5.93
C LEU A 233 -12.51 -7.99 5.96
N ARG A 234 -11.73 -7.51 6.93
CA ARG A 234 -10.35 -7.93 7.18
C ARG A 234 -10.25 -8.71 8.49
N ILE A 235 -9.59 -9.86 8.44
CA ILE A 235 -9.30 -10.70 9.61
C ILE A 235 -7.80 -10.99 9.60
N GLU A 236 -7.09 -10.68 10.68
CA GLU A 236 -5.64 -10.87 10.81
C GLU A 236 -4.84 -10.27 9.62
N GLY A 237 -5.25 -9.08 9.17
CA GLY A 237 -4.63 -8.38 8.03
C GLY A 237 -4.98 -8.94 6.65
N LYS A 238 -5.76 -10.03 6.56
CA LYS A 238 -6.19 -10.63 5.28
C LYS A 238 -7.59 -10.18 4.91
N THR A 239 -7.77 -9.79 3.65
CA THR A 239 -9.08 -9.53 3.05
C THR A 239 -9.84 -10.85 2.87
N VAL A 240 -10.97 -10.99 3.55
CA VAL A 240 -11.82 -12.18 3.48
C VAL A 240 -12.85 -12.07 2.34
N GLY A 241 -13.40 -10.87 2.16
CA GLY A 241 -14.44 -10.56 1.18
C GLY A 241 -15.10 -9.21 1.47
N PRO A 242 -16.16 -8.83 0.73
CA PRO A 242 -16.93 -7.62 1.02
C PRO A 242 -17.48 -7.63 2.44
N ARG A 243 -17.67 -6.44 3.02
CA ARG A 243 -18.33 -6.29 4.32
C ARG A 243 -19.71 -6.97 4.33
N PRO A 244 -20.04 -7.77 5.36
CA PRO A 244 -21.36 -8.40 5.47
C PRO A 244 -22.52 -7.42 5.40
N GLU A 245 -22.34 -6.20 5.94
CA GLU A 245 -23.35 -5.14 5.91
C GLU A 245 -23.69 -4.71 4.48
N LEU A 246 -22.67 -4.56 3.62
CA LEU A 246 -22.86 -4.21 2.21
C LEU A 246 -23.59 -5.32 1.45
N VAL A 247 -23.18 -6.57 1.64
CA VAL A 247 -23.83 -7.72 0.98
C VAL A 247 -25.29 -7.85 1.43
N ASN A 248 -25.56 -7.68 2.73
CA ASN A 248 -26.91 -7.76 3.29
C ASN A 248 -27.79 -6.61 2.80
N GLU A 249 -27.30 -5.37 2.84
CA GLU A 249 -28.02 -4.19 2.35
C GLU A 249 -28.35 -4.34 0.86
N PHE A 250 -27.36 -4.70 0.04
CA PHE A 250 -27.56 -4.87 -1.40
C PHE A 250 -28.57 -5.96 -1.71
N LYS A 251 -28.47 -7.12 -1.04
CA LYS A 251 -29.43 -8.21 -1.23
C LYS A 251 -30.84 -7.81 -0.79
N HIS A 252 -30.96 -7.04 0.29
CA HIS A 252 -32.24 -6.58 0.81
C HIS A 252 -32.94 -5.60 -0.14
N LEU A 253 -32.21 -4.63 -0.68
CA LEU A 253 -32.76 -3.60 -1.57
C LEU A 253 -33.02 -4.14 -2.98
N THR A 254 -32.08 -4.92 -3.53
CA THR A 254 -32.12 -5.29 -4.96
C THR A 254 -32.63 -6.71 -5.22
N SER A 255 -32.69 -7.56 -4.19
CA SER A 255 -32.82 -9.01 -4.32
C SER A 255 -31.72 -9.69 -5.15
N GLN A 256 -30.66 -8.99 -5.54
CA GLN A 256 -29.52 -9.49 -6.31
C GLN A 256 -28.31 -9.79 -5.43
N ALA A 257 -27.33 -10.52 -5.98
CA ALA A 257 -26.08 -10.81 -5.29
C ALA A 257 -25.06 -9.68 -5.54
N TYR A 258 -24.28 -9.36 -4.51
CA TYR A 258 -23.16 -8.44 -4.57
C TYR A 258 -21.88 -9.16 -4.14
N TYR A 259 -20.81 -8.91 -4.86
CA TYR A 259 -19.47 -9.29 -4.44
C TYR A 259 -18.46 -8.22 -4.84
N SER A 260 -17.31 -8.19 -4.17
CA SER A 260 -16.21 -7.31 -4.57
C SER A 260 -14.86 -7.98 -4.53
N TYR A 261 -13.95 -7.51 -5.38
CA TYR A 261 -12.58 -8.00 -5.49
C TYR A 261 -11.59 -6.83 -5.57
N PRO A 262 -10.44 -6.92 -4.88
CA PRO A 262 -9.24 -6.20 -5.30
C PRO A 262 -8.91 -6.56 -6.75
N PHE A 263 -8.36 -5.62 -7.52
CA PHE A 263 -8.17 -5.77 -8.95
C PHE A 263 -7.31 -6.99 -9.30
N ARG A 264 -6.18 -7.20 -8.64
CA ARG A 264 -5.34 -8.40 -8.80
C ARG A 264 -6.12 -9.69 -8.59
N LYS A 265 -6.99 -9.73 -7.57
CA LYS A 265 -7.82 -10.92 -7.29
C LYS A 265 -8.93 -11.11 -8.30
N PHE A 266 -9.50 -10.02 -8.82
CA PHE A 266 -10.43 -10.08 -9.94
C PHE A 266 -9.76 -10.73 -11.15
N VAL A 267 -8.57 -10.27 -11.54
CA VAL A 267 -7.88 -10.79 -12.72
C VAL A 267 -7.40 -12.24 -12.54
N GLU A 268 -6.88 -12.59 -11.35
CA GLU A 268 -6.51 -13.98 -11.02
C GLU A 268 -7.73 -14.91 -11.13
N THR A 269 -8.89 -14.44 -10.69
CA THR A 269 -10.13 -15.24 -10.69
C THR A 269 -10.78 -15.27 -12.06
N SER A 270 -10.68 -14.19 -12.84
CA SER A 270 -11.31 -14.08 -14.16
C SER A 270 -10.78 -15.12 -15.14
N GLY A 271 -9.51 -15.55 -15.01
CA GLY A 271 -8.92 -16.58 -15.86
C GLY A 271 -9.66 -17.94 -15.85
N LYS A 272 -10.57 -18.16 -14.89
CA LYS A 272 -11.48 -19.34 -14.88
C LYS A 272 -12.69 -19.17 -15.80
N TYR A 273 -13.04 -17.94 -16.14
CA TYR A 273 -14.27 -17.56 -16.84
C TYR A 273 -14.02 -16.96 -18.22
N ILE A 274 -12.78 -16.55 -18.52
CA ILE A 274 -12.38 -16.03 -19.82
C ILE A 274 -11.12 -16.75 -20.32
N SER A 275 -10.96 -16.84 -21.64
CA SER A 275 -9.79 -17.44 -22.28
C SER A 275 -8.57 -16.50 -22.31
N SER A 276 -8.79 -15.19 -22.21
CA SER A 276 -7.71 -14.20 -22.11
C SER A 276 -7.10 -14.27 -20.72
N THR A 277 -5.81 -14.58 -20.65
CA THR A 277 -5.03 -14.56 -19.40
C THR A 277 -3.98 -13.46 -19.47
N LEU A 278 -3.63 -12.93 -18.30
CA LEU A 278 -2.47 -12.04 -18.20
C LEU A 278 -1.18 -12.85 -18.31
N SER A 279 -0.16 -12.25 -18.91
CA SER A 279 1.21 -12.74 -18.74
C SER A 279 1.66 -12.60 -17.28
N GLN A 280 2.63 -13.41 -16.86
CA GLN A 280 3.15 -13.35 -15.50
C GLN A 280 3.74 -11.97 -15.19
N GLU A 281 4.40 -11.34 -16.17
CA GLU A 281 4.99 -10.00 -16.05
C GLU A 281 3.92 -8.93 -15.83
N ALA A 282 2.78 -9.03 -16.52
CA ALA A 282 1.66 -8.12 -16.34
C ALA A 282 1.01 -8.30 -14.96
N PHE A 283 0.87 -9.54 -14.51
CA PHE A 283 0.36 -9.85 -13.17
C PHE A 283 1.28 -9.32 -12.06
N ASP A 284 2.59 -9.50 -12.21
CA ASP A 284 3.59 -9.02 -11.25
C ASP A 284 3.63 -7.48 -11.18
N GLU A 285 3.46 -6.80 -12.33
CA GLU A 285 3.36 -5.34 -12.38
C GLU A 285 2.10 -4.80 -11.67
N ILE A 286 0.96 -5.43 -11.89
CA ILE A 286 -0.29 -5.09 -11.18
C ILE A 286 -0.08 -5.22 -9.67
N LYS A 287 0.49 -6.35 -9.23
CA LYS A 287 0.78 -6.61 -7.82
C LYS A 287 1.70 -5.55 -7.22
N GLN A 288 2.80 -5.21 -7.90
CA GLN A 288 3.75 -4.20 -7.43
C GLN A 288 3.10 -2.82 -7.33
N THR A 289 2.26 -2.47 -8.31
CA THR A 289 1.54 -1.19 -8.33
C THR A 289 0.56 -1.08 -7.16
N GLU A 290 -0.24 -2.13 -6.92
CA GLU A 290 -1.16 -2.19 -5.77
C GLU A 290 -0.40 -2.07 -4.42
N GLU A 291 0.69 -2.82 -4.26
CA GLU A 291 1.51 -2.79 -3.04
C GLU A 291 2.13 -1.41 -2.80
N GLN A 292 2.61 -0.74 -3.86
CA GLN A 292 3.16 0.61 -3.74
C GLN A 292 2.08 1.62 -3.33
N ILE A 293 0.90 1.57 -3.94
CA ILE A 293 -0.19 2.49 -3.62
C ILE A 293 -0.64 2.31 -2.17
N GLN A 294 -0.82 1.07 -1.72
CA GLN A 294 -1.19 0.79 -0.33
C GLN A 294 -0.13 1.30 0.67
N GLN A 295 1.16 1.17 0.33
CA GLN A 295 2.25 1.72 1.16
C GLN A 295 2.21 3.26 1.20
N GLU A 296 1.99 3.91 0.06
CA GLU A 296 1.87 5.37 -0.01
C GLU A 296 0.66 5.88 0.77
N GLU A 297 -0.49 5.20 0.68
CA GLU A 297 -1.70 5.54 1.43
C GLU A 297 -1.48 5.37 2.94
N ALA A 298 -0.93 4.23 3.37
CA ALA A 298 -0.59 4.00 4.77
C ALA A 298 0.39 5.06 5.30
N ALA A 299 1.41 5.43 4.52
CA ALA A 299 2.35 6.49 4.90
C ALA A 299 1.66 7.86 5.04
N ARG A 300 0.72 8.19 4.15
CA ARG A 300 -0.08 9.43 4.24
C ARG A 300 -0.97 9.44 5.47
N GLU A 301 -1.67 8.34 5.75
CA GLU A 301 -2.51 8.20 6.94
C GLU A 301 -1.69 8.32 8.22
N HIS A 302 -0.52 7.66 8.29
CA HIS A 302 0.40 7.79 9.41
C HIS A 302 0.88 9.23 9.60
N SER A 303 1.24 9.93 8.51
CA SER A 303 1.65 11.33 8.56
C SER A 303 0.53 12.26 9.02
N ALA A 304 -0.69 12.08 8.48
CA ALA A 304 -1.87 12.84 8.88
C ALA A 304 -2.24 12.60 10.36
N ALA A 305 -2.15 11.34 10.82
CA ALA A 305 -2.34 11.00 12.21
C ALA A 305 -1.27 11.65 13.08
N ALA A 306 0.02 11.58 12.72
CA ALA A 306 1.10 12.22 13.45
C ALA A 306 0.91 13.74 13.57
N GLN A 307 0.39 14.39 12.52
CA GLN A 307 0.05 15.81 12.56
C GLN A 307 -1.12 16.10 13.52
N LYS A 308 -2.15 15.24 13.56
CA LYS A 308 -3.34 15.37 14.41
C LYS A 308 -3.05 15.07 15.89
N PHE A 309 -2.13 14.14 16.17
CA PHE A 309 -1.68 13.77 17.52
C PHE A 309 -0.51 14.62 18.02
N GLY A 310 0.19 15.36 17.15
CA GLY A 310 1.17 16.37 17.56
C GLY A 310 0.61 17.45 18.49
N ASP A 311 -0.72 17.61 18.55
CA ASP A 311 -1.45 18.54 19.42
C ASP A 311 -1.94 17.93 20.75
N ARG A 312 -1.88 16.60 20.96
CA ARG A 312 -2.23 15.96 22.24
C ARG A 312 -1.08 15.14 22.79
N ARG A 313 -0.69 15.38 24.04
CA ARG A 313 0.47 14.80 24.73
C ARG A 313 0.39 13.28 25.01
N ASP A 314 -0.51 12.54 24.37
CA ASP A 314 -0.92 11.21 24.83
C ASP A 314 -0.85 10.19 23.67
N LEU A 315 0.36 9.95 23.16
CA LEU A 315 0.66 8.91 22.14
C LEU A 315 0.30 7.48 22.59
N GLN A 316 0.10 7.28 23.89
CA GLN A 316 -0.18 5.98 24.52
C GLN A 316 -1.63 5.50 24.29
N ASP A 317 -2.55 6.39 23.93
CA ASP A 317 -3.97 6.07 23.73
C ASP A 317 -4.33 5.69 22.27
N TRP A 318 -3.35 5.68 21.37
CA TRP A 318 -3.58 5.32 19.96
C TRP A 318 -3.71 3.79 19.81
N PRO A 319 -4.80 3.25 19.23
CA PRO A 319 -4.96 1.80 19.06
C PRO A 319 -3.87 1.12 18.23
N GLY A 320 -3.20 1.86 17.33
CA GLY A 320 -2.03 1.38 16.57
C GLY A 320 -0.72 1.38 17.35
N TYR A 321 -0.67 2.03 18.52
CA TYR A 321 0.52 2.13 19.37
C TYR A 321 0.95 0.75 19.90
N ILE A 322 -0.02 -0.09 20.30
CA ILE A 322 0.25 -1.46 20.75
C ILE A 322 0.85 -2.30 19.60
N GLY A 323 0.35 -2.12 18.38
CA GLY A 323 0.87 -2.78 17.17
C GLY A 323 2.31 -2.37 16.86
N LEU A 324 2.59 -1.06 16.91
CA LEU A 324 3.93 -0.48 16.75
C LEU A 324 4.91 -0.96 17.84
N MET A 325 4.46 -1.03 19.09
CA MET A 325 5.28 -1.43 20.23
C MET A 325 5.52 -2.95 20.30
N SER A 326 4.65 -3.77 19.72
CA SER A 326 4.80 -5.23 19.69
C SER A 326 5.91 -5.71 18.74
N GLY A 327 6.35 -4.87 17.80
CA GLY A 327 7.44 -5.16 16.86
C GLY A 327 8.82 -4.64 17.29
N LEU A 328 8.90 -3.93 18.41
CA LEU A 328 10.16 -3.39 18.95
C LEU A 328 10.74 -4.36 20.00
N ARG A 329 12.08 -4.51 20.03
CA ARG A 329 12.79 -5.27 21.06
C ARG A 329 12.45 -4.71 22.46
N ASP A 330 12.32 -5.58 23.46
CA ASP A 330 11.93 -5.22 24.85
C ASP A 330 12.83 -4.15 25.49
N ASP A 331 14.05 -4.00 25.00
CA ASP A 331 15.05 -3.04 25.48
C ASP A 331 14.71 -1.62 25.03
N PHE A 332 14.23 -1.48 23.78
CA PHE A 332 13.76 -0.22 23.21
C PHE A 332 12.37 0.14 23.76
N ARG A 333 11.55 -0.89 24.00
CA ARG A 333 10.25 -0.78 24.65
C ARG A 333 10.40 -0.23 26.08
N ARG A 334 11.42 -0.69 26.83
CA ARG A 334 11.75 -0.19 28.18
C ARG A 334 12.25 1.25 28.16
N ALA A 335 13.11 1.64 27.23
CA ALA A 335 13.61 3.01 27.11
C ALA A 335 12.51 4.05 26.79
N VAL A 336 11.45 3.65 26.08
CA VAL A 336 10.29 4.51 25.76
C VAL A 336 9.24 4.53 26.88
N ILE A 337 9.21 3.50 27.74
CA ILE A 337 8.21 3.32 28.82
C ILE A 337 8.75 3.76 30.20
N SER A 338 10.06 3.79 30.44
CA SER A 338 10.65 4.44 31.63
C SER A 338 10.88 5.93 31.32
N GLU A 339 10.16 6.90 31.89
CA GLU A 339 9.75 7.00 33.29
C GLU A 339 8.29 7.47 33.49
N PRO A 340 7.56 6.84 34.43
CA PRO A 340 6.46 7.45 35.16
C PRO A 340 7.00 8.18 36.40
N SER A 341 6.56 9.44 36.60
CA SER A 341 6.50 10.19 37.87
C SER A 341 7.70 10.11 38.84
N PHE A 342 8.31 11.24 39.21
CA PHE A 342 8.19 11.79 40.58
C PHE A 342 8.90 13.14 40.80
N SER A 343 8.48 13.73 41.92
CA SER A 343 8.67 15.05 42.52
C SER A 343 10.09 15.48 42.88
N TYR A 344 10.24 16.81 42.94
CA TYR A 344 11.31 17.58 43.57
C TYR A 344 11.60 17.16 45.03
N VAL A 345 12.83 16.70 45.36
CA VAL A 345 13.46 16.77 46.70
C VAL A 345 14.99 16.88 46.56
N HIS A 346 15.61 17.60 47.49
CA HIS A 346 16.97 18.17 47.51
C HIS A 346 18.10 17.26 48.08
N THR A 347 19.29 17.30 47.45
CA THR A 347 20.68 17.19 48.00
C THR A 347 21.29 15.80 48.40
N PRO A 348 22.63 15.66 48.68
CA PRO A 348 23.64 15.02 47.81
C PRO A 348 24.49 13.92 48.52
N SER A 349 25.58 13.44 47.88
CA SER A 349 26.54 12.36 48.28
C SER A 349 26.16 10.98 47.69
N ASP A 350 27.03 10.09 47.24
CA ASP A 350 28.47 9.90 47.40
C ASP A 350 29.04 9.08 46.22
N ALA A 351 30.36 9.05 46.12
CA ALA A 351 31.15 8.41 45.08
C ALA A 351 31.23 6.86 45.16
N SER A 352 31.67 6.29 44.03
CA SER A 352 32.36 5.00 43.84
C SER A 352 31.54 3.69 43.72
N VAL A 353 31.79 2.95 42.64
CA VAL A 353 32.33 1.56 42.59
C VAL A 353 32.05 0.92 41.20
N LEU A 354 33.13 0.67 40.46
CA LEU A 354 33.52 -0.52 39.64
C LEU A 354 32.38 -1.51 39.21
N ASN A 355 32.37 -2.15 38.03
CA ASN A 355 33.48 -2.70 37.26
C ASN A 355 32.99 -3.24 35.90
N ALA A 356 33.92 -3.34 34.95
CA ALA A 356 33.76 -3.99 33.66
C ALA A 356 33.78 -5.53 33.78
N GLY A 357 33.10 -6.19 32.82
CA GLY A 357 33.40 -7.56 32.43
C GLY A 357 32.31 -8.58 32.75
N GLN A 358 31.49 -8.92 31.75
CA GLN A 358 31.03 -10.28 31.47
C GLN A 358 30.74 -10.43 29.95
N PRO A 359 31.12 -11.56 29.32
CA PRO A 359 30.90 -11.80 27.90
C PRO A 359 29.44 -12.22 27.64
N LEU A 360 28.83 -11.67 26.59
CA LEU A 360 27.52 -12.14 26.11
C LEU A 360 27.69 -13.50 25.38
N PRO A 361 26.75 -14.45 25.54
CA PRO A 361 26.85 -15.79 25.00
C PRO A 361 26.67 -15.83 23.46
N PRO A 362 27.17 -16.89 22.78
CA PRO A 362 27.26 -16.95 21.33
C PRO A 362 25.94 -17.34 20.66
N GLY A 363 25.68 -16.73 19.50
CA GLY A 363 24.93 -17.33 18.39
C GLY A 363 23.45 -17.62 18.61
N VAL A 364 22.60 -16.73 18.12
CA VAL A 364 21.27 -17.10 17.64
C VAL A 364 21.11 -16.55 16.22
N LEU A 365 21.41 -17.42 15.25
CA LEU A 365 21.08 -17.22 13.83
C LEU A 365 19.55 -17.25 13.70
N PHE A 366 18.93 -16.16 13.27
CA PHE A 366 17.56 -16.24 12.72
C PHE A 366 17.43 -15.46 11.42
N ASN A 367 17.28 -16.26 10.37
CA ASN A 367 16.78 -15.90 9.06
C ASN A 367 15.27 -15.68 9.17
N ASN A 368 14.79 -14.42 9.13
CA ASN A 368 13.37 -14.11 8.99
C ASN A 368 13.18 -13.06 7.87
N PRO A 369 12.73 -13.44 6.67
CA PRO A 369 12.66 -12.55 5.52
C PRO A 369 11.34 -11.74 5.40
N ARG A 370 10.64 -11.40 6.51
CA ARG A 370 9.24 -10.91 6.43
C ARG A 370 8.86 -9.60 7.16
N THR A 371 9.79 -8.70 7.45
CA THR A 371 9.41 -7.37 7.96
C THR A 371 10.27 -6.25 7.38
N PRO A 372 9.80 -5.54 6.35
CA PRO A 372 10.38 -4.25 5.99
C PRO A 372 9.62 -3.15 6.74
N TRP A 373 10.07 -2.81 7.96
CA TRP A 373 9.70 -1.53 8.58
C TRP A 373 10.80 -0.54 8.27
N TYR A 374 10.63 0.24 7.21
CA TYR A 374 11.30 1.53 7.11
C TYR A 374 10.60 2.46 8.10
N LEU A 375 11.16 2.60 9.29
CA LEU A 375 10.89 3.79 10.10
C LEU A 375 11.30 4.97 9.23
N ASP A 376 10.33 5.79 8.85
CA ASP A 376 10.54 6.98 8.04
C ASP A 376 11.70 7.79 8.64
N SER A 377 12.70 8.05 7.82
CA SER A 377 13.85 8.90 8.16
C SER A 377 13.39 10.23 8.77
N ALA A 378 12.25 10.78 8.32
CA ALA A 378 11.68 12.00 8.87
C ALA A 378 11.13 11.80 10.30
N PHE A 379 10.53 10.65 10.60
CA PHE A 379 10.04 10.31 11.94
C PHE A 379 11.19 10.11 12.92
N LEU A 380 12.23 9.36 12.52
CA LEU A 380 13.43 9.18 13.34
C LEU A 380 14.19 10.51 13.54
N GLN A 381 14.31 11.33 12.50
CA GLN A 381 14.93 12.66 12.61
C GLN A 381 14.13 13.58 13.54
N GLU A 382 12.81 13.56 13.50
CA GLU A 382 11.97 14.38 14.37
C GLU A 382 12.00 13.87 15.83
N MET A 383 12.08 12.56 16.05
CA MET A 383 12.29 12.00 17.38
C MET A 383 13.66 12.38 17.96
N VAL A 384 14.74 12.27 17.16
CA VAL A 384 16.10 12.67 17.57
C VAL A 384 16.18 14.17 17.85
N ARG A 385 15.58 15.01 17.00
CA ARG A 385 15.52 16.47 17.19
C ARG A 385 14.77 16.86 18.47
N ARG A 386 13.74 16.09 18.85
CA ARG A 386 12.97 16.31 20.07
C ARG A 386 13.72 15.86 21.33
N ALA A 387 14.45 14.75 21.26
CA ALA A 387 15.29 14.29 22.37
C ALA A 387 16.45 15.28 22.66
N ASP A 388 17.03 15.88 21.61
CA ASP A 388 18.06 16.92 21.73
C ASP A 388 17.49 18.22 22.34
N LYS A 389 16.31 18.66 21.88
CA LYS A 389 15.63 19.87 22.40
C LYS A 389 15.15 19.73 23.85
N ALA A 390 14.93 18.50 24.33
CA ALA A 390 14.54 18.20 25.70
C ALA A 390 15.73 17.97 26.64
N GLN A 391 16.98 18.14 26.17
CA GLN A 391 18.23 17.85 26.93
C GLN A 391 18.29 16.41 27.48
N LEU A 392 17.59 15.47 26.85
CA LEU A 392 17.53 14.05 27.27
C LEU A 392 18.75 13.24 26.80
N ILE A 393 19.71 13.90 26.15
CA ILE A 393 20.94 13.30 25.66
C ILE A 393 22.12 14.14 26.13
N GLY A 394 23.10 13.50 26.78
CA GLY A 394 24.30 14.18 27.24
C GLY A 394 25.12 14.77 26.07
N PRO A 395 25.97 15.78 26.31
CA PRO A 395 26.75 16.42 25.25
C PRO A 395 27.67 15.38 24.59
N GLY A 396 27.36 14.98 23.35
CA GLY A 396 28.16 14.03 22.59
C GLY A 396 27.39 13.01 21.73
N ALA A 397 26.06 12.89 21.82
CA ALA A 397 25.32 11.92 20.98
C ALA A 397 24.62 12.54 19.74
N SER A 398 25.24 13.55 19.14
CA SER A 398 24.80 14.12 17.86
C SER A 398 25.35 13.37 16.62
N SER A 399 25.76 12.11 16.78
CA SER A 399 26.22 11.26 15.66
C SER A 399 25.84 9.80 15.86
N LEU A 400 24.96 9.28 15.00
CA LEU A 400 24.83 7.84 14.81
C LEU A 400 26.07 7.31 14.07
N PRO A 401 26.67 6.18 14.48
CA PRO A 401 27.75 5.56 13.73
C PRO A 401 27.20 4.97 12.42
N ALA A 402 27.81 5.39 11.32
CA ALA A 402 27.63 4.82 10.00
C ALA A 402 28.53 3.59 9.84
N SER A 403 28.05 2.39 10.20
CA SER A 403 28.58 1.12 9.67
C SER A 403 27.83 -0.11 10.19
N ALA A 404 27.10 -0.77 9.29
CA ALA A 404 26.85 -2.21 9.39
C ALA A 404 26.68 -2.76 7.97
N SER A 405 27.78 -2.73 7.20
CA SER A 405 27.89 -3.46 5.94
C SER A 405 29.31 -4.01 5.82
N THR A 406 29.53 -5.27 6.18
CA THR A 406 30.39 -6.21 5.44
C THR A 406 30.48 -7.56 6.15
N SER A 407 30.14 -8.65 5.46
CA SER A 407 31.10 -9.66 5.00
C SER A 407 30.37 -10.87 4.41
N VAL A 408 30.39 -11.00 3.08
CA VAL A 408 30.25 -12.28 2.38
C VAL A 408 31.66 -12.84 2.24
N SER A 409 31.96 -13.92 2.95
CA SER A 409 33.20 -14.68 2.78
C SER A 409 32.85 -16.13 2.45
N SER A 410 33.19 -16.48 1.22
CA SER A 410 33.55 -17.78 0.66
C SER A 410 33.54 -18.98 1.61
N ILE A 411 32.72 -19.99 1.31
CA ILE A 411 32.93 -21.36 1.81
C ILE A 411 33.14 -22.27 0.60
N THR A 412 34.39 -22.70 0.49
CA THR A 412 34.89 -23.83 -0.29
C THR A 412 34.40 -25.12 0.36
N THR A 413 33.63 -25.93 -0.36
CA THR A 413 33.29 -27.30 0.09
C THR A 413 34.46 -28.23 -0.21
N GLN A 414 35.21 -28.58 0.83
CA GLN A 414 36.02 -29.80 0.87
C GLN A 414 35.09 -30.98 1.16
N THR A 415 34.96 -31.87 0.19
CA THR A 415 34.46 -33.24 0.38
C THR A 415 35.65 -34.15 0.67
N GLU A 416 35.72 -34.69 1.89
CA GLU A 416 36.63 -35.79 2.22
C GLU A 416 35.84 -37.00 2.77
N ASN A 417 35.77 -38.02 1.91
CA ASN A 417 35.92 -39.45 2.17
C ASN A 417 35.46 -40.06 3.50
N GLN A 418 34.51 -40.99 3.38
CA GLN A 418 34.62 -42.29 4.06
C GLN A 418 34.56 -43.43 3.03
N LYS A 419 35.60 -44.27 3.10
CA LYS A 419 35.93 -45.46 2.32
C LYS A 419 35.02 -46.67 2.65
N ASP A 420 34.59 -47.37 1.60
CA ASP A 420 34.76 -48.82 1.26
C ASP A 420 34.42 -49.92 2.30
N PRO A 421 34.07 -51.17 1.88
CA PRO A 421 34.50 -51.83 0.62
C PRO A 421 33.50 -52.72 -0.15
N GLU A 422 33.92 -52.97 -1.41
CA GLU A 422 33.84 -54.19 -2.24
C GLU A 422 32.78 -55.28 -1.95
N SER A 423 32.04 -55.68 -3.00
CA SER A 423 32.23 -56.98 -3.68
C SER A 423 31.16 -57.26 -4.75
N GLU A 424 31.63 -57.70 -5.94
CA GLU A 424 31.03 -58.74 -6.81
C GLU A 424 29.65 -58.50 -7.47
N LYS A 425 29.62 -58.31 -8.80
CA LYS A 425 29.41 -59.34 -9.86
C LYS A 425 27.96 -59.85 -9.95
N ASP A 426 27.26 -59.53 -11.04
CA ASP A 426 27.02 -60.44 -12.17
C ASP A 426 25.96 -59.87 -13.13
N ASP A 427 26.24 -60.07 -14.42
CA ASP A 427 25.43 -60.00 -15.66
C ASP A 427 24.78 -58.69 -16.16
#